data_AF-A0A2K2U3C6-F1
#
_entry.id   AF-A0A2K2U3C6-F1
#
_cell.length_a   1.000
_cell.length_b   1.000
_cell.length_c   1.000
_cell.angle_alpha   90.00
_cell.angle_beta   90.00
_cell.angle_gamma   90.00
#
_symmetry.space_group_name_H-M   'P 1'
#
loop_
_entity.id
_entity.type
_entity.pdbx_description
1 polymer ?
#
loop_
_entity_poly.entity_id
_entity_poly.type
_entity_poly.pdbx_seq_one_letter_code
_entity_poly.pdbx_strand_id
1 'polypeptide(L)'
;MRPDKHSARPLHAPNDRPAPLAYGVSPELRREAAELGEAGKHEPKLRENGIPADVLEKLLPGNDVIELDEPVIAGGLGYRFAKRAFDVCATGAALIVLAIPMLVIAAKIKSESPGPVIYAQERVGRGGRPFNVYKFRSMYVDAESRGARWASGDDPRVTPFGRFMRERRIDEVPQFVNILKGDMSLIGPRPERPAFCEEFEKRIHGWHYRTLVRPGLSGLAQVTGGYDLLPKEKIVLDLEYIEHRSALLDLKIILRTLGVVRTGEGAR
;
A
#
# COMPACT_ATOMS: atom_id res chain seq x y z
N MET A 1 -33.01 -21.27 48.92
CA MET A 1 -33.60 -20.42 47.85
C MET A 1 -32.47 -19.52 47.33
N ARG A 2 -31.74 -20.03 46.32
CA ARG A 2 -31.47 -19.44 45.00
C ARG A 2 -30.71 -18.08 44.99
N PRO A 3 -29.50 -18.02 44.40
CA PRO A 3 -28.71 -16.81 44.27
C PRO A 3 -29.17 -15.95 43.07
N ASP A 4 -28.91 -14.64 43.17
CA ASP A 4 -29.20 -13.64 42.15
C ASP A 4 -28.45 -13.90 40.84
N LYS A 5 -29.21 -13.84 39.75
CA LYS A 5 -28.75 -14.07 38.39
C LYS A 5 -28.03 -12.82 37.87
N HIS A 6 -26.75 -12.98 37.53
CA HIS A 6 -26.08 -12.12 36.54
C HIS A 6 -26.92 -12.10 35.25
N SER A 7 -27.42 -10.91 34.86
CA SER A 7 -28.00 -10.71 33.54
C SER A 7 -26.88 -10.66 32.51
N ALA A 8 -26.67 -11.78 31.82
CA ALA A 8 -25.88 -11.80 30.60
C ALA A 8 -26.50 -10.85 29.57
N ARG A 9 -25.74 -9.87 29.09
CA ARG A 9 -26.10 -9.11 27.89
C ARG A 9 -26.09 -10.07 26.69
N PRO A 10 -27.09 -10.01 25.79
CA PRO A 10 -27.12 -10.92 24.66
C PRO A 10 -25.94 -10.63 23.71
N LEU A 11 -25.26 -11.70 23.30
CA LEU A 11 -24.30 -11.68 22.20
C LEU A 11 -25.03 -11.24 20.93
N HIS A 12 -24.64 -10.10 20.35
CA HIS A 12 -25.11 -9.69 19.03
C HIS A 12 -24.77 -10.77 18.01
N ALA A 13 -25.75 -11.11 17.17
CA ALA A 13 -25.59 -12.07 16.09
C ALA A 13 -24.55 -11.57 15.05
N PRO A 14 -23.84 -12.45 14.33
CA PRO A 14 -22.68 -12.08 13.50
C PRO A 14 -23.02 -11.33 12.20
N ASN A 15 -24.27 -10.89 11.98
CA ASN A 15 -24.74 -10.54 10.64
C ASN A 15 -25.41 -9.17 10.49
N ASP A 16 -25.28 -8.27 11.49
CA ASP A 16 -25.83 -6.91 11.42
C ASP A 16 -24.74 -5.85 11.16
N ARG A 17 -23.74 -6.15 10.31
CA ARG A 17 -22.89 -5.07 9.78
C ARG A 17 -23.67 -4.36 8.66
N PRO A 18 -23.78 -3.02 8.68
CA PRO A 18 -24.39 -2.30 7.58
C PRO A 18 -23.65 -2.66 6.28
N ALA A 19 -24.41 -2.84 5.20
CA ALA A 19 -23.86 -2.94 3.85
C ALA A 19 -22.81 -1.84 3.66
N PRO A 20 -21.69 -2.09 2.93
CA PRO A 20 -20.56 -1.17 2.86
C PRO A 20 -21.10 0.23 2.56
N LEU A 21 -20.97 1.12 3.55
CA LEU A 21 -21.44 2.49 3.46
C LEU A 21 -20.94 3.02 2.13
N ALA A 22 -21.89 3.43 1.28
CA ALA A 22 -21.59 4.18 0.08
C ALA A 22 -21.01 5.52 0.54
N TYR A 23 -19.71 5.53 0.85
CA TYR A 23 -18.91 6.74 1.00
C TYR A 23 -18.79 7.33 -0.40
N GLY A 24 -19.89 7.92 -0.87
CA GLY A 24 -20.03 8.53 -2.17
C GLY A 24 -19.25 9.83 -2.23
N VAL A 25 -17.92 9.73 -2.32
CA VAL A 25 -17.14 10.79 -2.94
C VAL A 25 -17.42 10.70 -4.42
N SER A 26 -17.92 11.78 -5.03
CA SER A 26 -18.30 11.76 -6.44
C SER A 26 -17.09 11.34 -7.30
N PRO A 27 -17.30 10.63 -8.42
CA PRO A 27 -16.23 10.33 -9.37
C PRO A 27 -15.45 11.57 -9.82
N GLU A 28 -16.09 12.74 -9.79
CA GLU A 28 -15.50 14.05 -10.09
C GLU A 28 -14.51 14.48 -9.01
N LEU A 29 -14.87 14.39 -7.72
CA LEU A 29 -13.94 14.64 -6.61
C LEU A 29 -12.75 13.65 -6.59
N ARG A 30 -12.98 12.40 -7.03
CA ARG A 30 -11.92 11.40 -7.21
C ARG A 30 -10.97 11.78 -8.36
N ARG A 31 -11.50 12.29 -9.48
CA ARG A 31 -10.70 12.79 -10.62
C ARG A 31 -9.97 14.09 -10.29
N GLU A 32 -10.62 15.00 -9.58
CA GLU A 32 -10.06 16.29 -9.20
C GLU A 32 -8.95 16.15 -8.15
N ALA A 33 -9.11 15.24 -7.18
CA ALA A 33 -8.02 14.86 -6.27
C ALA A 33 -6.84 14.19 -7.01
N ALA A 34 -7.14 13.39 -8.03
CA ALA A 34 -6.15 12.77 -8.90
C ALA A 34 -5.40 13.79 -9.78
N GLU A 35 -6.09 14.83 -10.28
CA GLU A 35 -5.57 15.90 -11.14
C GLU A 35 -4.85 17.01 -10.36
N LEU A 36 -5.26 17.33 -9.13
CA LEU A 36 -4.59 18.36 -8.32
C LEU A 36 -3.28 17.88 -7.69
N GLY A 37 -2.96 16.59 -7.80
CA GLY A 37 -1.59 16.09 -7.66
C GLY A 37 -0.64 16.66 -8.73
N GLU A 38 -1.18 17.12 -9.87
CA GLU A 38 -0.44 17.72 -10.99
C GLU A 38 -0.20 19.24 -10.82
N ALA A 39 -0.97 19.92 -9.97
CA ALA A 39 -1.02 21.39 -9.90
C ALA A 39 -0.25 22.04 -8.72
N GLY A 40 0.63 21.29 -8.03
CA GLY A 40 1.45 21.80 -6.92
C GLY A 40 2.62 22.69 -7.34
N LYS A 41 2.41 23.66 -8.22
CA LYS A 41 3.45 24.57 -8.75
C LYS A 41 3.82 25.75 -7.83
N HIS A 42 3.14 25.92 -6.69
CA HIS A 42 3.45 26.97 -5.72
C HIS A 42 3.68 26.39 -4.32
N GLU A 43 4.73 26.89 -3.66
CA GLU A 43 5.30 26.39 -2.40
C GLU A 43 4.26 25.98 -1.35
N PRO A 44 4.11 24.68 -1.05
CA PRO A 44 3.25 24.26 0.04
C PRO A 44 3.99 24.35 1.38
N LYS A 45 3.33 24.91 2.39
CA LYS A 45 3.82 24.93 3.78
C LYS A 45 3.96 23.50 4.28
N LEU A 46 5.20 23.04 4.47
CA LEU A 46 5.51 21.74 5.06
C LEU A 46 5.11 21.74 6.55
N ARG A 47 4.37 20.72 7.01
CA ARG A 47 4.17 20.49 8.46
C ARG A 47 5.40 19.82 9.07
N GLU A 48 5.50 19.81 10.41
CA GLU A 48 6.58 19.17 11.19
C GLU A 48 6.87 17.72 10.77
N ASN A 49 5.88 17.01 10.23
CA ASN A 49 5.99 15.61 9.79
C ASN A 49 6.36 15.45 8.30
N GLY A 50 6.71 16.55 7.62
CA GLY A 50 7.21 16.55 6.24
C GLY A 50 6.15 16.33 5.14
N ILE A 51 4.86 16.25 5.50
CA ILE A 51 3.74 16.15 4.55
C ILE A 51 3.15 17.57 4.31
N PRO A 52 3.00 18.00 3.04
CA PRO A 52 2.29 19.23 2.70
C PRO A 52 0.83 19.27 3.23
N ALA A 53 0.40 20.40 3.80
CA ALA A 53 -0.93 20.51 4.42
C ALA A 53 -2.09 20.33 3.42
N ASP A 54 -1.93 20.85 2.20
CA ASP A 54 -2.87 20.72 1.09
C ASP A 54 -3.05 19.27 0.63
N VAL A 55 -1.99 18.47 0.72
CA VAL A 55 -2.02 17.03 0.42
C VAL A 55 -2.83 16.29 1.50
N LEU A 56 -2.62 16.63 2.77
CA LEU A 56 -3.33 15.98 3.87
C LEU A 56 -4.84 16.29 3.85
N GLU A 57 -5.21 17.53 3.56
CA GLU A 57 -6.61 17.97 3.48
C GLU A 57 -7.39 17.24 2.37
N LYS A 58 -6.74 16.96 1.24
CA LYS A 58 -7.35 16.18 0.15
C LYS A 58 -7.46 14.68 0.47
N LEU A 59 -6.45 14.12 1.13
CA LEU A 59 -6.45 12.71 1.54
C LEU A 59 -7.48 12.44 2.64
N LEU A 60 -7.69 13.41 3.53
CA LEU A 60 -8.65 13.33 4.61
C LEU A 60 -9.61 14.55 4.50
N PRO A 61 -10.56 14.53 3.57
CA PRO A 61 -11.52 15.63 3.45
C PRO A 61 -12.42 15.69 4.69
N GLY A 62 -12.76 16.90 5.13
CA GLY A 62 -13.61 17.14 6.30
C GLY A 62 -12.87 16.99 7.64
N ASN A 63 -13.61 16.89 8.74
CA ASN A 63 -13.08 16.69 10.11
C ASN A 63 -13.61 15.40 10.76
N ASP A 64 -14.22 14.52 9.97
CA ASP A 64 -14.79 13.29 10.49
C ASP A 64 -13.69 12.39 11.08
N VAL A 65 -13.96 11.91 12.29
CA VAL A 65 -13.16 10.90 12.97
C VAL A 65 -13.86 9.56 12.78
N ILE A 66 -13.16 8.61 12.17
CA ILE A 66 -13.66 7.26 11.94
C ILE A 66 -13.05 6.36 13.00
N GLU A 67 -13.89 5.59 13.68
CA GLU A 67 -13.47 4.53 14.59
C GLU A 67 -13.73 3.18 13.92
N LEU A 68 -12.68 2.35 13.86
CA LEU A 68 -12.73 1.03 13.26
C LEU A 68 -12.74 -0.04 14.35
N ASP A 69 -13.51 -1.10 14.13
CA ASP A 69 -13.44 -2.29 14.97
C ASP A 69 -12.19 -3.10 14.66
N GLU A 70 -11.64 -3.75 15.69
CA GLU A 70 -10.52 -4.67 15.50
C GLU A 70 -10.96 -5.87 14.65
N PRO A 71 -10.31 -6.14 13.50
CA PRO A 71 -10.73 -7.20 12.59
C PRO A 71 -10.35 -8.58 13.13
N VAL A 72 -11.21 -9.56 12.90
CA VAL A 72 -10.84 -10.96 13.13
C VAL A 72 -9.88 -11.40 12.04
N ILE A 73 -8.65 -11.75 12.42
CA ILE A 73 -7.63 -12.16 11.46
C ILE A 73 -7.94 -13.57 10.94
N ALA A 74 -8.39 -13.69 9.68
CA ALA A 74 -8.66 -14.98 9.05
C ALA A 74 -7.38 -15.76 8.70
N GLY A 75 -7.52 -16.93 8.07
CA GLY A 75 -6.40 -17.74 7.61
C GLY A 75 -5.70 -18.53 8.73
N GLY A 76 -6.07 -19.80 8.83
CA GLY A 76 -5.48 -20.75 9.78
C GLY A 76 -4.00 -21.04 9.53
N LEU A 77 -3.38 -21.81 10.43
CA LEU A 77 -1.94 -22.08 10.40
C LEU A 77 -1.47 -22.70 9.07
N GLY A 78 -2.23 -23.65 8.52
CA GLY A 78 -1.92 -24.29 7.24
C GLY A 78 -1.88 -23.31 6.06
N TYR A 79 -2.87 -22.41 5.96
CA TYR A 79 -2.87 -21.34 4.95
C TYR A 79 -1.66 -20.42 5.11
N ARG A 80 -1.35 -19.98 6.34
CA ARG A 80 -0.22 -19.08 6.58
C ARG A 80 1.11 -19.71 6.22
N PHE A 81 1.27 -21.01 6.48
CA PHE A 81 2.45 -21.77 6.08
C PHE A 81 2.54 -21.89 4.56
N ALA A 82 1.46 -22.34 3.90
CA ALA A 82 1.41 -22.49 2.45
C ALA A 82 1.66 -21.17 1.73
N LYS A 83 1.03 -20.07 2.17
CA LYS A 83 1.27 -18.71 1.67
C LYS A 83 2.73 -18.33 1.79
N ARG A 84 3.34 -18.55 2.95
CA ARG A 84 4.75 -18.19 3.17
C ARG A 84 5.69 -19.02 2.29
N ALA A 85 5.44 -20.32 2.14
CA ALA A 85 6.22 -21.18 1.26
C ALA A 85 6.09 -20.72 -0.20
N PHE A 86 4.86 -20.43 -0.65
CA PHE A 86 4.59 -19.90 -1.98
C PHE A 86 5.32 -18.57 -2.21
N ASP A 87 5.20 -17.61 -1.31
CA ASP A 87 5.88 -16.31 -1.39
C ASP A 87 7.39 -16.47 -1.59
N VAL A 88 8.03 -17.31 -0.77
CA VAL A 88 9.49 -17.53 -0.81
C VAL A 88 9.91 -18.25 -2.08
N CYS A 89 9.22 -19.34 -2.46
CA CYS A 89 9.57 -20.10 -3.65
C CYS A 89 9.34 -19.29 -4.93
N ALA A 90 8.20 -18.61 -5.05
CA ALA A 90 7.84 -17.83 -6.23
C ALA A 90 8.79 -16.64 -6.42
N THR A 91 9.05 -15.87 -5.36
CA THR A 91 9.95 -14.70 -5.45
C THR A 91 11.42 -15.11 -5.59
N GLY A 92 11.83 -16.20 -4.95
CA GLY A 92 13.17 -16.77 -5.11
C GLY A 92 13.42 -17.23 -6.55
N ALA A 93 12.49 -17.99 -7.14
CA ALA A 93 12.57 -18.40 -8.53
C ALA A 93 12.56 -17.19 -9.48
N ALA A 94 11.69 -16.20 -9.22
CA ALA A 94 11.63 -14.97 -10.01
C ALA A 94 12.95 -14.20 -9.97
N LEU A 95 13.60 -14.06 -8.82
CA LEU A 95 14.90 -13.38 -8.71
C LEU A 95 16.02 -14.10 -9.48
N ILE A 96 16.01 -15.43 -9.51
CA ILE A 96 16.97 -16.21 -10.31
C ILE A 96 16.75 -15.95 -11.81
N VAL A 97 15.50 -16.04 -12.27
CA VAL A 97 15.16 -15.83 -13.68
C VAL A 97 15.42 -14.38 -14.11
N LEU A 98 15.12 -13.42 -13.24
CA LEU A 98 15.25 -11.99 -13.52
C LEU A 98 16.65 -11.45 -13.24
N ALA A 99 17.61 -12.25 -12.77
CA ALA A 99 18.95 -11.78 -12.40
C ALA A 99 19.65 -11.05 -13.57
N ILE A 100 19.64 -11.63 -14.77
CA ILE A 100 20.25 -11.01 -15.96
C ILE A 100 19.50 -9.73 -16.37
N PRO A 101 18.16 -9.73 -16.55
CA PRO A 101 17.39 -8.50 -16.76
C PRO A 101 17.65 -7.40 -15.72
N MET A 102 17.75 -7.75 -14.45
CA MET A 102 18.02 -6.81 -13.37
C MET A 102 19.40 -6.14 -13.50
N LEU A 103 20.41 -6.86 -13.99
CA LEU A 103 21.73 -6.28 -14.29
C LEU A 103 21.66 -5.28 -15.45
N VAL A 104 20.89 -5.58 -16.50
CA VAL A 104 20.68 -4.66 -17.63
C VAL A 104 19.95 -3.40 -17.16
N ILE A 105 18.90 -3.56 -16.35
CA ILE A 105 18.17 -2.44 -15.74
C ILE A 105 19.12 -1.58 -14.88
N ALA A 106 19.96 -2.22 -14.06
CA ALA A 106 20.93 -1.54 -13.21
C ALA A 106 21.93 -0.69 -14.03
N ALA A 107 22.46 -1.25 -15.12
CA ALA A 107 23.34 -0.54 -16.04
C ALA A 107 22.64 0.66 -16.70
N LYS A 108 21.38 0.48 -17.14
CA LYS A 108 20.59 1.57 -17.74
C LYS A 108 20.34 2.71 -16.74
N ILE A 109 19.98 2.40 -15.49
CA ILE A 109 19.81 3.40 -14.42
C ILE A 109 21.09 4.20 -14.20
N LYS A 110 22.26 3.53 -14.14
CA LYS A 110 23.56 4.17 -13.98
C LYS A 110 23.94 5.06 -15.17
N SER A 111 23.50 4.71 -16.38
CA SER A 111 23.78 5.50 -17.58
C SER A 111 22.97 6.81 -17.65
N GLU A 112 21.81 6.88 -17.00
CA GLU A 112 20.95 8.08 -17.01
C GLU A 112 21.31 9.08 -15.92
N SER A 113 21.77 8.61 -14.76
CA SER A 113 22.14 9.49 -13.65
C SER A 113 23.16 8.85 -12.69
N PRO A 114 24.06 9.65 -12.09
CA PRO A 114 24.94 9.17 -11.03
C PRO A 114 24.14 8.72 -9.79
N GLY A 115 24.77 7.96 -8.88
CA GLY A 115 24.17 7.52 -7.61
C GLY A 115 23.76 6.03 -7.55
N PRO A 116 23.09 5.59 -6.47
CA PRO A 116 22.77 4.17 -6.20
C PRO A 116 21.62 3.60 -7.04
N VAL A 117 21.77 2.38 -7.56
CA VAL A 117 20.73 1.72 -8.40
C VAL A 117 19.47 1.40 -7.61
N ILE A 118 19.63 1.02 -6.34
CA ILE A 118 18.53 0.68 -5.45
C ILE A 118 18.18 1.90 -4.61
N TYR A 119 16.90 2.24 -4.61
CA TYR A 119 16.28 3.17 -3.69
C TYR A 119 15.66 2.39 -2.52
N ALA A 120 15.89 2.86 -1.30
CA ALA A 120 15.34 2.28 -0.08
C ALA A 120 14.48 3.32 0.63
N GLN A 121 13.26 2.93 1.02
CA GLN A 121 12.34 3.83 1.72
C GLN A 121 11.74 3.14 2.94
N GLU A 122 11.72 3.85 4.06
CA GLU A 122 11.11 3.34 5.28
C GLU A 122 9.59 3.27 5.15
N ARG A 123 9.05 2.13 5.58
CA ARG A 123 7.63 1.81 5.58
C ARG A 123 7.25 1.05 6.84
N VAL A 124 5.97 1.10 7.20
CA VAL A 124 5.40 0.39 8.35
C VAL A 124 5.01 -1.03 7.92
N GLY A 125 5.60 -2.02 8.59
CA GLY A 125 5.37 -3.44 8.38
C GLY A 125 4.48 -4.08 9.44
N ARG A 126 4.53 -5.41 9.53
CA ARG A 126 3.66 -6.18 10.43
C ARG A 126 3.89 -5.80 11.90
N GLY A 127 2.80 -5.53 12.61
CA GLY A 127 2.81 -5.12 14.02
C GLY A 127 3.44 -3.74 14.23
N GLY A 128 3.26 -2.84 13.26
CA GLY A 128 3.79 -1.47 13.32
C GLY A 128 5.31 -1.34 13.13
N ARG A 129 6.05 -2.43 12.86
CA ARG A 129 7.52 -2.41 12.80
C ARG A 129 8.01 -1.73 11.53
N PRO A 130 8.91 -0.73 11.61
CA PRO A 130 9.48 -0.10 10.41
C PRO A 130 10.40 -1.07 9.67
N PHE A 131 10.41 -0.99 8.34
CA PHE A 131 11.34 -1.69 7.46
C PHE A 131 11.58 -0.90 6.18
N ASN A 132 12.70 -1.18 5.50
CA ASN A 132 13.02 -0.54 4.22
C ASN A 132 12.47 -1.35 3.05
N VAL A 133 11.59 -0.75 2.25
CA VAL A 133 11.18 -1.30 0.96
C VAL A 133 12.24 -0.98 -0.11
N TYR A 134 12.63 -1.97 -0.90
CA TYR A 134 13.63 -1.79 -1.96
C TYR A 134 12.97 -1.63 -3.33
N LYS A 135 13.42 -0.62 -4.09
CA LYS A 135 12.99 -0.39 -5.48
C LYS A 135 14.17 -0.09 -6.37
N PHE A 136 14.02 -0.27 -7.67
CA PHE A 136 14.94 0.36 -8.60
C PHE A 136 14.72 1.87 -8.55
N ARG A 137 15.82 2.63 -8.61
CA ARG A 137 15.77 4.08 -8.66
C ARG A 137 15.14 4.51 -9.99
N SER A 138 13.93 5.06 -9.91
CA SER A 138 13.20 5.62 -11.06
C SER A 138 13.24 7.16 -11.10
N MET A 139 13.84 7.81 -10.10
CA MET A 139 13.92 9.26 -9.96
C MET A 139 15.37 9.73 -9.86
N TYR A 140 15.64 10.99 -10.19
CA TYR A 140 16.96 11.60 -9.96
C TYR A 140 17.31 11.62 -8.46
N VAL A 141 18.60 11.62 -8.12
CA VAL A 141 19.08 11.48 -6.73
C VAL A 141 18.61 12.62 -5.82
N ASP A 142 18.42 13.80 -6.39
CA ASP A 142 17.95 15.01 -5.72
C ASP A 142 16.42 15.15 -5.68
N ALA A 143 15.68 14.15 -6.18
CA ALA A 143 14.21 14.17 -6.27
C ALA A 143 13.49 14.37 -4.91
N GLU A 144 14.07 13.89 -3.82
CA GLU A 144 13.52 14.02 -2.47
C GLU A 144 14.23 15.07 -1.61
N SER A 145 15.12 15.89 -2.20
CA SER A 145 15.85 16.95 -1.48
C SER A 145 14.94 17.96 -0.75
N ARG A 146 13.65 18.01 -1.10
CA ARG A 146 12.63 18.89 -0.51
C ARG A 146 11.53 18.15 0.25
N GLY A 147 11.78 16.93 0.72
CA GLY A 147 10.88 16.17 1.60
C GLY A 147 9.91 15.20 0.91
N ALA A 148 9.02 14.60 1.72
CA ALA A 148 8.04 13.60 1.30
C ALA A 148 6.97 14.20 0.39
N ARG A 149 6.87 13.73 -0.86
CA ARG A 149 5.81 14.14 -1.79
C ARG A 149 5.13 12.92 -2.39
N TRP A 150 3.83 13.04 -2.70
CA TRP A 150 3.15 12.05 -3.52
C TRP A 150 3.66 12.16 -4.97
N ALA A 151 3.74 11.05 -5.70
CA ALA A 151 4.19 11.06 -7.09
C ALA A 151 3.02 11.48 -8.00
N SER A 152 3.26 12.43 -8.91
CA SER A 152 2.34 12.85 -9.98
C SER A 152 2.61 12.03 -11.26
N GLY A 153 1.65 12.03 -12.20
CA GLY A 153 1.76 11.29 -13.46
C GLY A 153 2.86 11.82 -14.38
N ASP A 154 3.07 13.14 -14.39
CA ASP A 154 4.17 13.79 -15.12
C ASP A 154 5.20 14.44 -14.19
N ASP A 155 5.72 13.66 -13.24
CA ASP A 155 6.71 14.14 -12.29
C ASP A 155 8.08 14.39 -12.97
N PRO A 156 8.56 15.66 -13.04
CA PRO A 156 9.84 15.99 -13.70
C PRO A 156 11.05 15.37 -13.00
N ARG A 157 10.87 14.82 -11.79
CA ARG A 157 11.90 14.12 -11.03
C ARG A 157 12.11 12.68 -11.51
N VAL A 158 11.20 12.12 -12.30
CA VAL A 158 11.27 10.77 -12.84
C VAL A 158 12.17 10.76 -14.08
N THR A 159 13.12 9.83 -14.15
CA THR A 159 13.99 9.71 -15.33
C THR A 159 13.21 9.09 -16.50
N PRO A 160 13.65 9.29 -17.76
CA PRO A 160 12.95 8.71 -18.93
C PRO A 160 12.79 7.18 -18.82
N PHE A 161 13.85 6.45 -18.45
CA PHE A 161 13.72 5.01 -18.18
C PHE A 161 12.96 4.71 -16.89
N GLY A 162 13.05 5.59 -15.89
CA GLY A 162 12.25 5.53 -14.67
C GLY A 162 10.75 5.49 -14.96
N ARG A 163 10.28 6.30 -15.91
CA ARG A 163 8.87 6.33 -16.33
C ARG A 163 8.42 4.98 -16.87
N PHE A 164 9.18 4.41 -17.81
CA PHE A 164 8.94 3.07 -18.35
C PHE A 164 8.91 1.99 -17.25
N MET A 165 9.83 2.05 -16.28
CA MET A 165 9.85 1.09 -15.18
C MET A 165 8.61 1.20 -14.30
N ARG A 166 8.15 2.42 -13.99
CA ARG A 166 6.97 2.66 -13.13
C ARG A 166 5.68 2.23 -13.80
N GLU A 167 5.51 2.55 -15.09
CA GLU A 167 4.36 2.12 -15.90
C GLU A 167 4.14 0.61 -15.85
N ARG A 168 5.25 -0.16 -15.90
CA ARG A 168 5.23 -1.62 -15.89
C ARG A 168 5.49 -2.22 -14.51
N ARG A 169 5.61 -1.40 -13.46
CA ARG A 169 5.97 -1.78 -12.08
C ARG A 169 7.27 -2.60 -11.98
N ILE A 170 8.15 -2.48 -12.96
CA ILE A 170 9.47 -3.13 -12.98
C ILE A 170 10.33 -2.56 -11.84
N ASP A 171 10.11 -1.31 -11.45
CA ASP A 171 10.81 -0.67 -10.34
C ASP A 171 10.57 -1.37 -9.00
N GLU A 172 9.49 -2.15 -8.87
CA GLU A 172 9.13 -2.86 -7.64
C GLU A 172 9.77 -4.26 -7.51
N VAL A 173 10.45 -4.77 -8.55
CA VAL A 173 11.08 -6.11 -8.52
C VAL A 173 12.05 -6.30 -7.34
N PRO A 174 12.88 -5.31 -6.92
CA PRO A 174 13.74 -5.47 -5.75
C PRO A 174 13.00 -5.75 -4.44
N GLN A 175 11.68 -5.48 -4.35
CA GLN A 175 10.86 -5.84 -3.19
C GLN A 175 10.74 -7.36 -2.99
N PHE A 176 11.05 -8.17 -4.00
CA PHE A 176 11.15 -9.63 -3.82
C PHE A 176 12.16 -10.01 -2.74
N VAL A 177 13.21 -9.21 -2.55
CA VAL A 177 14.15 -9.40 -1.43
C VAL A 177 13.48 -9.15 -0.08
N ASN A 178 12.58 -8.16 0.03
CA ASN A 178 11.79 -7.93 1.25
C ASN A 178 10.87 -9.11 1.55
N ILE A 179 10.30 -9.73 0.52
CA ILE A 179 9.48 -10.93 0.66
C ILE A 179 10.33 -12.09 1.17
N LEU A 180 11.50 -12.34 0.58
CA LEU A 180 12.42 -13.38 1.07
C LEU A 180 12.85 -13.17 2.53
N LYS A 181 13.19 -11.93 2.91
CA LYS A 181 13.54 -11.56 4.31
C LYS A 181 12.39 -11.77 5.29
N GLY A 182 11.15 -11.71 4.82
CA GLY A 182 9.94 -11.86 5.65
C GLY A 182 9.34 -10.55 6.13
N ASP A 183 9.83 -9.42 5.61
CA ASP A 183 9.29 -8.08 5.82
C ASP A 183 7.92 -7.94 5.12
N MET A 184 7.80 -8.53 3.92
CA MET A 184 6.62 -8.45 3.06
C MET A 184 6.09 -9.84 2.64
N SER A 185 4.93 -9.82 1.99
CA SER A 185 4.23 -10.92 1.32
C SER A 185 3.96 -10.51 -0.13
N LEU A 186 3.66 -11.45 -1.04
CA LEU A 186 3.19 -11.08 -2.38
C LEU A 186 1.85 -10.35 -2.30
N ILE A 187 0.93 -10.89 -1.50
CA ILE A 187 -0.42 -10.34 -1.31
C ILE A 187 -0.64 -9.90 0.15
N GLY A 188 -1.11 -8.67 0.33
CA GLY A 188 -1.43 -8.03 1.61
C GLY A 188 -1.64 -6.51 1.48
N PRO A 189 -2.01 -5.82 2.57
CA PRO A 189 -2.13 -4.36 2.59
C PRO A 189 -0.84 -3.67 2.13
N ARG A 190 -0.93 -2.63 1.29
CA ARG A 190 0.27 -1.90 0.83
C ARG A 190 0.95 -1.19 2.01
N PRO A 191 2.27 -1.34 2.23
CA PRO A 191 2.92 -0.70 3.36
C PRO A 191 2.99 0.82 3.17
N GLU A 192 2.66 1.58 4.21
CA GLU A 192 2.66 3.05 4.17
C GLU A 192 3.84 3.66 4.90
N ARG A 193 4.15 4.94 4.60
CA ARG A 193 5.25 5.64 5.28
C ARG A 193 4.83 5.96 6.71
N PRO A 194 5.75 5.93 7.68
CA PRO A 194 5.45 6.26 9.08
C PRO A 194 4.73 7.60 9.24
N ALA A 195 5.23 8.66 8.59
CA ALA A 195 4.61 9.99 8.63
C ALA A 195 3.14 10.00 8.19
N PHE A 196 2.76 9.19 7.19
CA PHE A 196 1.36 9.09 6.77
C PHE A 196 0.54 8.25 7.76
N CYS A 197 1.09 7.16 8.28
CA CYS A 197 0.41 6.35 9.29
C CYS A 197 0.07 7.15 10.54
N GLU A 198 0.99 8.00 11.01
CA GLU A 198 0.78 8.87 12.17
C GLU A 198 -0.35 9.88 11.94
N GLU A 199 -0.41 10.51 10.77
CA GLU A 199 -1.49 11.45 10.45
C GLU A 199 -2.84 10.74 10.22
N PHE A 200 -2.82 9.55 9.62
CA PHE A 200 -4.05 8.78 9.39
C PHE A 200 -4.63 8.23 10.69
N GLU A 201 -3.81 7.78 11.65
CA GLU A 201 -4.29 7.26 12.94
C GLU A 201 -5.01 8.35 13.77
N LYS A 202 -4.66 9.63 13.59
CA LYS A 202 -5.32 10.75 14.28
C LYS A 202 -6.79 10.93 13.87
N ARG A 203 -7.16 10.50 12.66
CA ARG A 203 -8.50 10.69 12.08
C ARG A 203 -9.23 9.39 11.75
N ILE A 204 -8.49 8.30 11.66
CA ILE A 204 -8.98 6.94 11.41
C ILE A 204 -8.41 6.08 12.54
N HIS A 205 -9.11 6.07 13.67
CA HIS A 205 -8.72 5.24 14.81
C HIS A 205 -8.86 3.76 14.43
N GLY A 206 -7.75 3.01 14.58
CA GLY A 206 -7.66 1.65 14.06
C GLY A 206 -6.98 1.56 12.68
N TRP A 207 -6.42 2.65 12.15
CA TRP A 207 -5.62 2.61 10.92
C TRP A 207 -4.51 1.55 11.01
N HIS A 208 -3.88 1.40 12.18
CA HIS A 208 -2.85 0.41 12.45
C HIS A 208 -3.31 -1.05 12.30
N TYR A 209 -4.61 -1.37 12.30
CA TYR A 209 -5.10 -2.75 12.13
C TYR A 209 -4.69 -3.37 10.78
N ARG A 210 -4.46 -2.56 9.75
CA ARG A 210 -3.89 -3.03 8.47
C ARG A 210 -2.50 -3.68 8.62
N THR A 211 -1.81 -3.39 9.73
CA THR A 211 -0.48 -3.95 10.05
C THR A 211 -0.54 -5.27 10.80
N LEU A 212 -1.73 -5.81 11.11
CA LEU A 212 -1.89 -7.11 11.78
C LEU A 212 -1.34 -8.28 10.94
N VAL A 213 -1.21 -8.09 9.64
CA VAL A 213 -0.64 -9.06 8.69
C VAL A 213 0.59 -8.50 7.99
N ARG A 214 1.36 -9.35 7.31
CA ARG A 214 2.48 -8.85 6.51
C ARG A 214 1.95 -7.96 5.38
N PRO A 215 2.56 -6.79 5.16
CA PRO A 215 2.20 -5.97 4.01
C PRO A 215 2.49 -6.70 2.69
N GLY A 216 1.74 -6.35 1.66
CA GLY A 216 1.81 -6.96 0.34
C GLY A 216 2.50 -6.07 -0.69
N LEU A 217 3.14 -6.71 -1.67
CA LEU A 217 3.49 -6.05 -2.93
C LEU A 217 2.21 -5.58 -3.65
N SER A 218 1.24 -6.49 -3.77
CA SER A 218 -0.13 -6.22 -4.22
C SER A 218 -1.14 -6.57 -3.13
N GLY A 219 -2.40 -6.17 -3.31
CA GLY A 219 -3.45 -6.32 -2.31
C GLY A 219 -4.82 -5.96 -2.86
N LEU A 220 -5.86 -6.20 -2.06
CA LEU A 220 -7.25 -6.01 -2.48
C LEU A 220 -7.53 -4.54 -2.85
N ALA A 221 -7.07 -3.59 -2.03
CA ALA A 221 -7.19 -2.16 -2.34
C ALA A 221 -6.52 -1.81 -3.68
N GLN A 222 -5.30 -2.33 -3.90
CA GLN A 222 -4.52 -2.06 -5.10
C GLN A 222 -5.21 -2.52 -6.39
N VAL A 223 -5.87 -3.67 -6.37
CA VAL A 223 -6.54 -4.23 -7.57
C VAL A 223 -7.99 -3.79 -7.75
N THR A 224 -8.59 -3.15 -6.74
CA THR A 224 -9.99 -2.68 -6.79
C THR A 224 -10.10 -1.20 -7.15
N GLY A 225 -9.24 -0.35 -6.60
CA GLY A 225 -9.27 1.10 -6.88
C GLY A 225 -7.90 1.78 -6.89
N GLY A 226 -6.83 1.07 -6.54
CA GLY A 226 -5.47 1.55 -6.72
C GLY A 226 -5.19 2.88 -6.02
N TYR A 227 -4.71 3.86 -6.80
CA TYR A 227 -4.37 5.21 -6.31
C TYR A 227 -5.56 6.15 -6.21
N ASP A 228 -6.73 5.79 -6.74
CA ASP A 228 -7.92 6.63 -6.72
C ASP A 228 -8.71 6.48 -5.42
N LEU A 229 -8.29 5.55 -4.55
CA LEU A 229 -8.88 5.33 -3.23
C LEU A 229 -8.33 6.33 -2.22
N LEU A 230 -9.24 6.97 -1.50
CA LEU A 230 -8.89 7.71 -0.29
C LEU A 230 -8.41 6.74 0.81
N PRO A 231 -7.59 7.19 1.76
CA PRO A 231 -7.20 6.41 2.94
C PRO A 231 -8.37 5.68 3.61
N LYS A 232 -9.50 6.36 3.82
CA LYS A 232 -10.71 5.78 4.43
C LYS A 232 -11.33 4.64 3.61
N GLU A 233 -11.22 4.67 2.29
CA GLU A 233 -11.75 3.59 1.42
C GLU A 233 -10.74 2.44 1.35
N LYS A 234 -9.46 2.79 1.30
CA LYS A 234 -8.34 1.86 1.29
C LYS A 234 -8.32 0.98 2.54
N ILE A 235 -8.50 1.58 3.72
CA ILE A 235 -8.47 0.82 4.98
C ILE A 235 -9.59 -0.21 5.04
N VAL A 236 -10.79 0.10 4.52
CA VAL A 236 -11.91 -0.85 4.46
C VAL A 236 -11.54 -2.08 3.64
N LEU A 237 -10.92 -1.90 2.46
CA LEU A 237 -10.48 -3.02 1.62
C LEU A 237 -9.29 -3.77 2.23
N ASP A 238 -8.39 -3.08 2.92
CA ASP A 238 -7.29 -3.72 3.64
C ASP A 238 -7.82 -4.60 4.78
N LEU A 239 -8.83 -4.14 5.52
CA LEU A 239 -9.47 -4.91 6.59
C LEU A 239 -10.30 -6.06 6.04
N GLU A 240 -11.06 -5.84 4.95
CA GLU A 240 -11.81 -6.90 4.27
C GLU A 240 -10.88 -8.05 3.86
N TYR A 241 -9.70 -7.72 3.32
CA TYR A 241 -8.68 -8.72 3.01
C TYR A 241 -8.21 -9.46 4.28
N ILE A 242 -7.92 -8.76 5.38
CA ILE A 242 -7.45 -9.38 6.63
C ILE A 242 -8.50 -10.34 7.20
N GLU A 243 -9.78 -9.97 7.12
CA GLU A 243 -10.92 -10.75 7.62
C GLU A 243 -11.29 -11.95 6.74
N HIS A 244 -10.91 -11.95 5.46
CA HIS A 244 -11.32 -12.99 4.51
C HIS A 244 -10.16 -13.67 3.76
N ARG A 245 -8.92 -13.41 4.17
CA ARG A 245 -7.72 -13.93 3.51
C ARG A 245 -7.75 -15.45 3.40
N SER A 246 -7.59 -15.91 2.16
CA SER A 246 -7.61 -17.32 1.76
C SER A 246 -6.77 -17.50 0.50
N ALA A 247 -6.39 -18.74 0.19
CA ALA A 247 -5.62 -19.04 -1.01
C ALA A 247 -6.36 -18.64 -2.30
N LEU A 248 -7.69 -18.79 -2.32
CA LEU A 248 -8.52 -18.38 -3.45
C LEU A 248 -8.55 -16.87 -3.63
N LEU A 249 -8.66 -16.10 -2.52
CA LEU A 249 -8.62 -14.64 -2.58
C LEU A 249 -7.23 -14.15 -3.03
N ASP A 250 -6.15 -14.74 -2.51
CA ASP A 250 -4.79 -14.44 -2.93
C ASP A 250 -4.61 -14.68 -4.44
N LEU A 251 -5.08 -15.83 -4.96
CA LEU A 251 -5.02 -16.14 -6.38
C LEU A 251 -5.81 -15.14 -7.23
N LYS A 252 -7.02 -14.76 -6.81
CA LYS A 252 -7.83 -13.73 -7.49
C LYS A 252 -7.07 -12.40 -7.57
N ILE A 253 -6.43 -11.97 -6.48
CA ILE A 253 -5.66 -10.72 -6.43
C ILE A 253 -4.42 -10.82 -7.35
N ILE A 254 -3.72 -11.96 -7.36
CA ILE A 254 -2.57 -12.18 -8.27
C ILE A 254 -3.01 -12.04 -9.73
N LEU A 255 -4.11 -12.71 -10.13
CA LEU A 255 -4.61 -12.66 -11.51
C LEU A 255 -5.02 -11.25 -11.92
N ARG A 256 -5.70 -10.51 -11.03
CA ARG A 256 -6.04 -9.10 -11.27
C ARG A 256 -4.79 -8.22 -11.38
N THR A 257 -3.80 -8.47 -10.53
CA THR A 257 -2.52 -7.73 -10.57
C THR A 257 -1.82 -7.91 -11.92
N LEU A 258 -1.80 -9.13 -12.48
CA LEU A 258 -1.23 -9.38 -13.81
C LEU A 258 -1.98 -8.62 -14.92
N GLY A 259 -3.31 -8.49 -14.81
CA GLY A 259 -4.11 -7.66 -15.69
C GLY A 259 -3.69 -6.19 -15.63
N VAL A 260 -3.62 -5.64 -14.41
CA VAL A 260 -3.21 -4.25 -14.14
C VAL A 260 -1.78 -3.96 -14.66
N VAL A 261 -0.84 -4.88 -14.45
CA VAL A 261 0.55 -4.73 -14.94
C VAL A 261 0.60 -4.76 -16.48
N ARG A 262 -0.30 -5.48 -17.14
CA ARG A 262 -0.37 -5.55 -18.60
C ARG A 262 -1.04 -4.31 -19.21
N THR A 263 -2.08 -3.77 -18.59
CA THR A 263 -2.80 -2.58 -19.08
C THR A 263 -2.12 -1.26 -18.71
N GLY A 264 -1.28 -1.26 -17.67
CA GLY A 264 -0.68 -0.04 -17.12
C GLY A 264 -1.66 0.80 -16.29
N GLU A 265 -2.90 0.36 -16.12
CA GLU A 265 -3.91 1.06 -15.33
C GLU A 265 -3.45 1.21 -13.87
N GLY A 266 -3.57 2.41 -13.31
CA GLY A 266 -3.14 2.70 -11.94
C GLY A 266 -1.62 2.68 -11.73
N ALA A 267 -0.79 2.74 -12.77
CA ALA A 267 0.63 3.08 -12.64
C ALA A 267 0.82 4.61 -12.65
N ARG A 268 1.53 5.14 -11.66
CA ARG A 268 2.02 6.54 -11.59
C ARG A 268 3.43 6.48 -11.03
#